data_AF-A0AAW5PBT6-F1
#
_entry.id   AF-A0AAW5PBT6-F1
#
_cell.length_a   1.000
_cell.length_b   1.000
_cell.length_c   1.000
_cell.angle_alpha   90.00
_cell.angle_beta   90.00
_cell.angle_gamma   90.00
#
_symmetry.space_group_name_H-M   'P 1'
#
loop_
_entity.id
_entity.type
_entity.pdbx_description
1 polymer ?
#
loop_
_entity_poly.entity_id
_entity_poly.type
_entity_poly.pdbx_seq_one_letter_code
_entity_poly.pdbx_strand_id
1 'polypeptide(L)'
;MQGTATPNRAQGVSPHASGDSLEAWGGIVSAHLEDWADELGCTPEDVLGAVDSAGIEPLVDTAESKGRGKDRDRPTDPSLRCLALTTDDVQTLKNVLS
;
A
#
# COMPACT_ATOMS: atom_id res chain seq x y z
N MET A 1 -2.93 5.43 31.99
CA MET A 1 -3.64 4.21 31.56
C MET A 1 -3.49 4.11 30.05
N GLN A 2 -2.52 3.32 29.56
CA GLN A 2 -2.33 3.10 28.12
C GLN A 2 -2.93 1.73 27.78
N GLY A 3 -4.02 1.73 27.01
CA GLY A 3 -4.58 0.52 26.44
C GLY A 3 -3.77 0.12 25.22
N THR A 4 -2.87 -0.84 25.38
CA THR A 4 -2.20 -1.48 24.23
C THR A 4 -3.18 -2.46 23.60
N ALA A 5 -3.88 -2.03 22.56
CA ALA A 5 -4.68 -2.93 21.75
C ALA A 5 -3.74 -3.92 21.05
N THR A 6 -3.76 -5.17 21.51
CA THR A 6 -3.01 -6.28 20.90
C THR A 6 -3.68 -6.62 19.56
N PRO A 7 -2.99 -6.58 18.42
CA PRO A 7 -3.56 -7.09 17.17
C PRO A 7 -3.79 -8.59 17.32
N ASN A 8 -5.00 -9.04 17.02
CA ASN A 8 -5.37 -10.45 17.01
C ASN A 8 -4.62 -11.17 15.89
N ARG A 9 -3.46 -11.74 16.22
CA ARG A 9 -2.60 -12.49 15.30
C ARG A 9 -3.09 -13.94 15.25
N ALA A 10 -3.44 -14.44 14.07
CA ALA A 10 -3.66 -15.88 13.88
C ALA A 10 -2.35 -16.63 14.22
N GLN A 11 -2.42 -17.60 15.13
CA GLN A 11 -1.27 -18.41 15.52
C GLN A 11 -0.78 -19.22 14.30
N GLY A 12 0.48 -19.02 13.91
CA GLY A 12 1.14 -19.79 12.85
C GLY A 12 1.58 -19.02 11.62
N VAL A 13 1.27 -17.72 11.52
CA VAL A 13 1.75 -16.87 10.42
C VAL A 13 2.94 -16.05 10.89
N SER A 14 4.13 -16.40 10.41
CA SER A 14 5.32 -15.56 10.54
C SER A 14 5.01 -14.17 9.96
N PRO A 15 5.42 -13.07 10.63
CA PRO A 15 5.40 -11.76 9.97
C PRO A 15 6.18 -11.90 8.68
N HIS A 16 5.54 -11.51 7.57
CA HIS A 16 6.27 -11.33 6.34
C HIS A 16 7.23 -10.15 6.55
N ALA A 17 8.53 -10.42 6.47
CA ALA A 17 9.56 -9.39 6.41
C ALA A 17 9.89 -9.21 4.93
N SER A 18 9.44 -8.11 4.36
CA SER A 18 9.73 -7.73 2.97
C SER A 18 11.23 -7.51 2.81
N GLY A 19 11.84 -8.10 1.77
CA GLY A 19 13.22 -7.85 1.37
C GLY A 19 13.39 -6.54 0.59
N ASP A 20 14.60 -6.32 0.04
CA ASP A 20 15.05 -5.09 -0.64
C ASP A 20 14.26 -4.67 -1.92
N SER A 21 13.16 -5.34 -2.25
CA SER A 21 12.33 -5.06 -3.43
C SER A 21 10.86 -5.44 -3.21
N LEU A 22 9.94 -4.78 -3.91
CA LEU A 22 8.52 -5.10 -3.87
C LEU A 22 8.22 -6.51 -4.41
N GLU A 23 7.72 -7.40 -3.54
CA GLU A 23 7.36 -8.78 -3.92
C GLU A 23 5.89 -8.89 -4.38
N ALA A 24 5.66 -9.70 -5.41
CA ALA A 24 4.32 -10.01 -5.92
C ALA A 24 3.82 -11.37 -5.40
N TRP A 25 2.60 -11.41 -4.86
CA TRP A 25 1.90 -12.62 -4.47
C TRP A 25 0.62 -12.79 -5.30
N GLY A 26 0.55 -13.88 -6.08
CA GLY A 26 -0.62 -14.14 -6.94
C GLY A 26 -0.88 -13.05 -7.99
N GLY A 27 0.15 -12.33 -8.42
CA GLY A 27 0.03 -11.19 -9.35
C GLY A 27 -0.34 -9.86 -8.70
N ILE A 28 -0.37 -9.79 -7.36
CA ILE A 28 -0.63 -8.57 -6.60
C ILE A 28 0.64 -8.15 -5.87
N VAL A 29 1.00 -6.88 -6.01
CA VAL A 29 2.06 -6.24 -5.24
C VAL A 29 1.40 -5.32 -4.24
N SER A 30 1.77 -5.43 -2.96
CA SER A 30 1.26 -4.55 -1.91
C SER A 30 2.38 -4.10 -0.99
N ALA A 31 2.46 -2.79 -0.74
CA ALA A 31 3.46 -2.22 0.15
C ALA A 31 3.01 -0.85 0.69
N HIS A 32 3.78 -0.30 1.64
CA HIS A 32 3.56 1.08 2.08
C HIS A 32 3.90 2.05 0.95
N LEU A 33 3.31 3.23 1.00
CA LEU A 33 3.54 4.28 0.02
C LEU A 33 5.02 4.71 -0.02
N GLU A 34 5.71 4.63 1.12
CA GLU A 34 7.16 4.87 1.21
C GLU A 34 7.97 3.79 0.47
N ASP A 35 7.65 2.50 0.67
CA ASP A 35 8.30 1.39 -0.03
C ASP A 35 8.10 1.48 -1.56
N TRP A 36 6.91 1.94 -2.00
CA TRP A 36 6.64 2.22 -3.41
C TRP A 36 7.53 3.33 -3.95
N ALA A 37 7.65 4.43 -3.20
CA ALA A 37 8.43 5.59 -3.59
C ALA A 37 9.92 5.23 -3.67
N ASP A 38 10.43 4.48 -2.70
CA ASP A 38 11.82 4.01 -2.67
C ASP A 38 12.15 3.10 -3.86
N GLU A 39 11.31 2.10 -4.15
CA GLU A 39 11.48 1.20 -5.30
C GLU A 39 11.43 1.94 -6.65
N LEU A 40 10.56 2.95 -6.76
CA LEU A 40 10.36 3.72 -7.99
C LEU A 40 11.29 4.94 -8.10
N GLY A 41 12.10 5.21 -7.05
CA GLY A 41 13.01 6.35 -7.00
C GLY A 41 12.32 7.70 -7.03
N CYS A 42 11.10 7.81 -6.48
CA CYS A 42 10.28 9.02 -6.48
C CYS A 42 9.76 9.36 -5.06
N THR A 43 8.77 10.25 -4.95
CA THR A 43 8.10 10.53 -3.68
C THR A 43 6.77 9.78 -3.55
N PRO A 44 6.25 9.59 -2.32
CA PRO A 44 4.93 9.00 -2.12
C PRO A 44 3.80 9.78 -2.83
N GLU A 45 3.95 11.10 -2.96
CA GLU A 45 3.01 11.98 -3.67
C GLU A 45 3.04 11.73 -5.19
N ASP A 46 4.22 11.50 -5.76
CA ASP A 46 4.38 11.15 -7.18
C ASP A 46 3.74 9.80 -7.50
N VAL A 47 3.85 8.81 -6.60
CA VAL A 47 3.17 7.51 -6.74
C VAL A 47 1.66 7.71 -6.83
N LEU A 48 1.08 8.51 -5.94
CA LEU A 48 -0.36 8.78 -5.94
C LEU A 48 -0.80 9.56 -7.18
N GLY A 49 -0.02 10.55 -7.60
CA GLY A 49 -0.28 11.30 -8.83
C GLY A 49 -0.18 10.43 -10.08
N ALA A 50 0.77 9.50 -10.13
CA ALA A 50 0.91 8.54 -11.23
C ALA A 50 -0.24 7.54 -11.28
N VAL A 51 -0.68 7.03 -10.12
CA VAL A 51 -1.88 6.16 -10.03
C VAL A 51 -3.12 6.88 -10.56
N ASP A 52 -3.36 8.12 -10.11
CA ASP A 52 -4.52 8.92 -10.54
C ASP A 52 -4.46 9.27 -12.03
N SER A 53 -3.32 9.78 -12.51
CA SER A 53 -3.13 10.18 -13.90
C SER A 53 -3.17 9.01 -14.90
N ALA A 54 -2.76 7.82 -14.47
CA ALA A 54 -2.87 6.59 -15.25
C ALA A 54 -4.27 5.95 -15.20
N GLY A 55 -5.18 6.47 -14.36
CA GLY A 55 -6.51 5.89 -14.15
C GLY A 55 -6.47 4.49 -13.52
N ILE A 56 -5.44 4.20 -12.71
CA ILE A 56 -5.28 2.92 -12.02
C ILE A 56 -6.19 2.92 -10.78
N GLU A 57 -7.07 1.92 -10.66
CA GLU A 57 -7.90 1.73 -9.47
C GLU A 57 -7.25 0.67 -8.56
N PRO A 58 -6.71 1.05 -7.38
CA PRO A 58 -6.05 0.09 -6.49
C PRO A 58 -7.01 -0.98 -5.98
N LEU A 59 -6.55 -2.23 -5.95
CA LEU A 59 -7.30 -3.33 -5.33
C LEU A 59 -7.58 -3.02 -3.85
N VAL A 60 -6.56 -2.47 -3.19
CA VAL A 60 -6.64 -1.97 -1.82
C VAL A 60 -5.93 -0.64 -1.75
N ASP A 61 -6.64 0.34 -1.21
CA ASP A 61 -6.07 1.55 -0.67
C ASP A 61 -6.45 1.65 0.80
N THR A 62 -5.44 1.61 1.68
CA THR A 62 -5.70 1.73 3.12
C THR A 62 -5.99 3.17 3.55
N ALA A 63 -6.17 4.13 2.65
CA ALA A 63 -6.84 5.41 2.91
C ALA A 63 -8.35 5.37 2.62
N GLU A 64 -8.81 4.50 1.70
CA GLU A 64 -10.21 4.42 1.25
C GLU A 64 -11.09 3.48 2.07
N SER A 65 -12.26 3.96 2.52
CA SER A 65 -13.10 3.22 3.45
C SER A 65 -13.62 1.91 2.85
N LYS A 66 -13.26 0.78 3.44
CA LYS A 66 -13.90 -0.51 3.09
C LYS A 66 -15.15 -0.70 3.98
N GLY A 67 -16.34 -0.45 3.43
CA GLY A 67 -17.63 -0.80 4.05
C GLY A 67 -18.43 0.35 4.72
N ARG A 68 -19.53 0.00 5.42
CA ARG A 68 -20.55 0.94 5.98
C ARG A 68 -20.17 1.63 7.32
N GLY A 69 -18.92 1.59 7.75
CA GLY A 69 -18.48 2.22 9.00
C GLY A 69 -17.71 3.50 8.72
N LYS A 70 -18.35 4.67 8.92
CA LYS A 70 -17.72 5.98 8.69
C LYS A 70 -16.79 6.46 9.82
N ASP A 71 -16.68 5.72 10.92
CA ASP A 71 -16.08 6.19 12.18
C ASP A 71 -14.93 5.30 12.68
N ARG A 72 -13.95 4.96 11.83
CA ARG A 72 -12.66 4.47 12.35
C ARG A 72 -11.60 5.51 12.06
N ASP A 73 -10.96 6.02 13.13
CA ASP A 73 -9.76 6.85 13.03
C ASP A 73 -8.75 6.08 12.17
N ARG A 74 -8.50 6.63 11.00
CA ARG A 74 -7.60 6.03 10.03
C ARG A 74 -6.30 6.79 10.04
N PRO A 75 -5.16 6.10 9.97
CA PRO A 75 -3.91 6.78 9.72
C PRO A 75 -4.02 7.61 8.45
N THR A 76 -3.95 8.94 8.61
CA THR A 76 -3.80 9.89 7.51
C THR A 76 -2.33 10.10 7.14
N ASP A 77 -1.43 9.53 7.94
CA ASP A 77 0.00 9.55 7.72
C ASP A 77 0.33 8.71 6.47
N PRO A 78 0.96 9.29 5.43
CA PRO A 78 1.36 8.56 4.23
C PRO A 78 2.24 7.34 4.51
N SER A 79 3.06 7.37 5.57
CA SER A 79 3.89 6.24 6.01
C SER A 79 3.08 5.03 6.46
N LEU A 80 1.82 5.24 6.85
CA LEU A 80 0.89 4.20 7.31
C LEU A 80 -0.11 3.79 6.21
N ARG A 81 -0.05 4.41 5.03
CA ARG A 81 -0.88 4.08 3.86
C ARG A 81 -0.21 2.97 3.06
N CYS A 82 -0.97 1.91 2.76
CA CYS A 82 -0.57 0.82 1.88
C CYS A 82 -1.44 0.84 0.62
N LEU A 83 -0.80 0.59 -0.51
CA LEU A 83 -1.46 0.35 -1.79
C LEU A 83 -1.21 -1.08 -2.25
N ALA A 84 -2.26 -1.72 -2.78
CA ALA A 84 -2.16 -2.99 -3.48
C ALA A 84 -2.60 -2.84 -4.93
N LEU A 85 -1.71 -3.25 -5.84
CA LEU A 85 -1.83 -3.10 -7.29
C LEU A 85 -1.59 -4.44 -7.98
N THR A 86 -2.11 -4.61 -9.20
CA THR A 86 -1.72 -5.76 -10.01
C THR A 86 -0.32 -5.57 -10.57
N THR A 87 0.35 -6.65 -10.96
CA THR A 87 1.66 -6.57 -11.64
C THR A 87 1.61 -5.74 -12.93
N ASP A 88 0.49 -5.74 -13.65
CA ASP A 88 0.31 -4.93 -14.87
C ASP A 88 0.20 -3.43 -14.54
N ASP A 89 -0.51 -3.08 -13.45
CA ASP A 89 -0.58 -1.71 -12.96
C ASP A 89 0.80 -1.20 -12.54
N VAL A 90 1.63 -2.06 -11.94
CA VAL A 90 3.02 -1.72 -11.57
C VAL A 90 3.87 -1.41 -12.80
N GLN A 91 3.73 -2.17 -13.88
CA GLN A 91 4.42 -1.87 -15.13
C GLN A 91 3.95 -0.53 -15.72
N THR A 92 2.65 -0.25 -15.63
CA THR A 92 2.08 1.03 -16.07
C THR A 92 2.64 2.19 -15.25
N LEU A 93 2.71 2.07 -13.93
CA LEU A 93 3.33 3.05 -13.03
C LEU A 93 4.80 3.31 -13.39
N LYS A 94 5.58 2.26 -13.64
CA LYS A 94 6.99 2.38 -14.04
C LYS A 94 7.15 3.16 -15.35
N ASN A 95 6.24 2.99 -16.31
CA ASN A 95 6.26 3.71 -17.57
C ASN A 95 5.82 5.17 -17.47
N VAL A 96 4.99 5.51 -16.49
CA VAL A 96 4.52 6.89 -16.26
C VAL A 96 5.56 7.71 -15.50
N LEU A 97 6.33 7.07 -14.62
CA LEU A 97 7.34 7.70 -13.77
C LEU A 97 8.75 7.72 -14.37
N SER A 98 8.98 7.04 -15.51
CA SER A 98 10.24 7.05 -16.27
C SER A 98 10.41 8.30 -17.13
#